data_AF-A0A481ZF32-F1
#
_entry.id   AF-A0A481ZF32-F1
#
_cell.length_a   1.000
_cell.length_b   1.000
_cell.length_c   1.000
_cell.angle_alpha   90.00
_cell.angle_beta   90.00
_cell.angle_gamma   90.00
#
_symmetry.space_group_name_H-M   'P 1'
#
loop_
_entity.id
_entity.type
_entity.pdbx_description
1 polymer ?
#
loop_
_entity_poly.entity_id
_entity_poly.type
_entity_poly.pdbx_seq_one_letter_code
_entity_poly.pdbx_strand_id
1 'polypeptide(L)'
;STTTQNTVAGLAESGFNVMVVGCDPKADSTRLLLGGLAQKTVLDTLREEGEDIDLEDVVKPGYGGTRCVESGGPEPGVGCAGRGIITS
;
A
#
# COMPACT_ATOMS: atom_id res chain seq x y z
N SER A 1 9.98 -3.29 -1.85
CA SER A 1 8.97 -2.80 -2.81
C SER A 1 9.28 -3.11 -4.27
N THR A 2 10.43 -2.71 -4.84
CA THR A 2 10.71 -2.85 -6.29
C THR A 2 10.66 -4.29 -6.81
N THR A 3 11.36 -5.22 -6.15
CA THR A 3 11.38 -6.64 -6.58
C THR A 3 9.98 -7.24 -6.57
N THR A 4 9.23 -7.06 -5.49
CA THR A 4 7.85 -7.56 -5.34
C THR A 4 6.95 -7.09 -6.48
N GLN A 5 6.98 -5.80 -6.82
CA GLN A 5 6.12 -5.26 -7.88
C GLN A 5 6.46 -5.84 -9.26
N ASN A 6 7.74 -6.05 -9.56
CA ASN A 6 8.15 -6.69 -10.83
C ASN A 6 7.79 -8.18 -10.85
N THR A 7 7.96 -8.90 -9.73
CA THR A 7 7.52 -10.29 -9.62
C THR A 7 6.01 -10.42 -9.83
N VAL A 8 5.22 -9.52 -9.23
CA VAL A 8 3.76 -9.49 -9.38
C VAL A 8 3.37 -9.13 -10.81
N ALA A 9 4.04 -8.20 -11.46
CA ALA A 9 3.82 -7.90 -12.88
C ALA A 9 4.03 -9.14 -13.77
N GLY A 10 5.11 -9.90 -13.55
CA GLY A 10 5.35 -11.15 -14.28
C GLY A 10 4.31 -12.23 -14.01
N LEU A 11 3.79 -12.32 -12.78
CA LEU A 11 2.68 -13.23 -12.44
C LEU A 11 1.38 -12.81 -13.15
N ALA A 12 1.10 -11.51 -13.19
CA ALA A 12 -0.07 -10.98 -13.89
C ALA A 12 0.01 -11.24 -15.40
N GLU A 13 1.18 -11.05 -16.02
CA GLU A 13 1.43 -11.40 -17.43
C GLU A 13 1.27 -12.90 -17.70
N SER A 14 1.53 -13.74 -16.70
CA SER A 14 1.31 -15.19 -16.76
C SER A 14 -0.16 -15.58 -16.54
N GLY A 15 -1.08 -14.62 -16.43
CA GLY A 15 -2.52 -14.84 -16.27
C GLY A 15 -2.99 -15.09 -14.84
N PHE A 16 -2.14 -14.88 -13.82
CA PHE A 16 -2.55 -15.03 -12.42
C PHE A 16 -3.28 -13.79 -11.90
N ASN A 17 -4.34 -14.01 -11.14
CA ASN A 17 -5.03 -12.95 -10.40
C ASN A 17 -4.29 -12.68 -9.10
N VAL A 18 -3.54 -11.57 -9.02
CA VAL A 18 -2.67 -11.25 -7.88
C VAL A 18 -3.12 -9.97 -7.17
N MET A 19 -3.04 -9.96 -5.85
CA MET A 19 -3.25 -8.78 -5.01
C MET A 19 -2.00 -8.47 -4.20
N VAL A 20 -1.64 -7.19 -4.11
CA VAL A 20 -0.53 -6.66 -3.32
C VAL A 20 -1.09 -5.89 -2.13
N VAL A 21 -0.70 -6.32 -0.93
CA VAL A 21 -0.98 -5.62 0.33
C VAL A 21 0.34 -5.04 0.84
N GLY A 22 0.49 -3.73 0.75
CA GLY A 22 1.65 -3.02 1.27
C GLY A 22 1.55 -2.83 2.78
N CYS A 23 2.50 -3.39 3.52
CA CYS A 23 2.56 -3.28 4.99
C CYS A 23 3.75 -2.44 5.48
N ASP A 24 4.50 -1.84 4.56
CA ASP A 24 5.61 -0.93 4.89
C ASP A 24 5.03 0.46 5.21
N PRO A 25 5.38 1.08 6.36
CA PRO A 25 4.89 2.42 6.72
C PRO A 25 5.23 3.51 5.70
N LYS A 26 6.19 3.28 4.78
CA LYS A 26 6.47 4.17 3.66
C LYS A 26 5.32 4.26 2.63
N ALA A 27 4.44 3.26 2.59
CA ALA A 27 3.28 3.18 1.72
C ALA A 27 3.59 3.34 0.21
N ASP A 28 4.67 2.72 -0.28
CA ASP A 28 5.09 2.75 -1.69
C ASP A 28 5.23 1.37 -2.34
N SER A 29 4.67 0.33 -1.70
CA SER A 29 4.74 -1.07 -2.15
C SER A 29 3.96 -1.33 -3.45
N THR A 30 3.06 -0.43 -3.82
CA THR A 30 2.17 -0.52 -4.99
C THR A 30 2.38 0.57 -6.03
N ARG A 31 3.30 1.52 -5.76
CA ARG A 31 3.52 2.73 -6.57
C ARG A 31 3.79 2.46 -8.05
N LEU A 32 4.63 1.48 -8.38
CA LEU A 32 4.98 1.12 -9.76
C LEU A 32 3.82 0.40 -10.47
N LEU A 33 3.09 -0.47 -9.75
CA LEU A 33 1.91 -1.15 -10.31
C LEU A 33 0.78 -0.17 -10.62
N LEU A 34 0.72 0.97 -9.92
CA LEU A 34 -0.25 2.05 -10.14
C LEU A 34 0.29 3.18 -11.03
N GLY A 35 1.36 2.96 -11.79
CA GLY A 35 1.89 3.95 -12.75
C GLY A 35 2.50 5.20 -12.10
N GLY A 36 3.03 5.07 -10.89
CA GLY A 36 3.61 6.18 -10.13
C GLY A 36 2.64 6.88 -9.19
N LEU A 37 1.38 6.44 -9.12
CA LEU A 37 0.40 6.95 -8.17
C LEU A 37 0.75 6.52 -6.74
N ALA A 38 0.76 7.47 -5.80
CA ALA A 38 0.70 7.16 -4.38
C ALA A 38 -0.77 7.06 -3.98
N GLN A 39 -1.24 5.86 -3.69
CA GLN A 39 -2.63 5.67 -3.24
C GLN A 39 -2.77 6.02 -1.76
N LYS A 40 -3.98 6.47 -1.38
CA LYS A 40 -4.37 6.65 0.02
C LYS A 40 -4.32 5.30 0.72
N THR A 41 -3.85 5.27 1.97
CA THR A 41 -3.73 4.03 2.74
C THR A 41 -5.04 3.68 3.44
N VAL A 42 -5.20 2.42 3.87
CA VAL A 42 -6.35 1.98 4.67
C VAL A 42 -6.44 2.80 5.95
N LEU A 43 -5.33 2.95 6.68
CA LEU A 43 -5.33 3.72 7.93
C LEU A 43 -5.63 5.20 7.71
N ASP A 44 -5.17 5.81 6.61
CA ASP A 44 -5.49 7.21 6.31
C ASP A 44 -6.97 7.38 5.91
N THR A 45 -7.52 6.41 5.18
CA THR A 45 -8.95 6.39 4.80
C THR A 45 -9.82 6.27 6.04
N LEU A 46 -9.53 5.32 6.94
CA LEU A 46 -10.23 5.17 8.22
C LEU A 46 -10.17 6.42 9.11
N ARG A 47 -9.04 7.14 9.12
CA ARG A 47 -8.88 8.37 9.90
C ARG A 47 -9.74 9.51 9.38
N GLU A 48 -9.91 9.60 8.06
CA GLU A 48 -10.66 10.68 7.41
C GLU A 48 -12.16 10.39 7.33
N GLU A 49 -12.53 9.14 7.03
CA GLU A 49 -13.90 8.75 6.65
C GLU A 49 -14.62 7.95 7.75
N GLY A 50 -13.88 7.47 8.76
CA GLY A 50 -14.43 6.66 9.85
C GLY A 50 -14.53 5.18 9.47
N GLU A 51 -15.49 4.46 10.05
CA GLU A 51 -15.68 3.02 9.83
C GLU A 51 -16.53 2.68 8.60
N ASP A 52 -17.16 3.69 7.98
CA ASP A 52 -18.03 3.53 6.81
C ASP A 52 -17.17 3.62 5.53
N ILE A 53 -16.36 2.59 5.31
CA ILE A 53 -15.46 2.49 4.15
C ILE A 53 -15.79 1.26 3.30
N ASP A 54 -15.84 1.44 1.99
CA ASP A 54 -16.02 0.37 1.03
C ASP A 54 -14.67 -0.14 0.50
N LEU A 55 -14.68 -1.35 -0.07
CA LEU A 55 -13.46 -1.96 -0.60
C LEU A 55 -12.82 -1.13 -1.73
N GLU A 56 -13.66 -0.42 -2.49
CA GLU A 56 -13.24 0.41 -3.62
C GLU A 56 -12.52 1.70 -3.21
N ASP A 57 -12.68 2.14 -1.95
CA ASP A 57 -11.98 3.31 -1.44
C ASP A 57 -10.50 3.03 -1.19
N VAL A 58 -10.18 1.76 -0.87
CA VAL A 58 -8.83 1.35 -0.45
C VAL A 58 -8.13 0.41 -1.43
N VAL A 59 -8.86 -0.27 -2.32
CA VAL A 59 -8.29 -1.19 -3.32
C VAL A 59 -8.33 -0.57 -4.70
N LYS A 60 -7.16 -0.38 -5.32
CA LYS A 60 -7.04 0.14 -6.69
C LYS A 60 -6.62 -0.93 -7.68
N PRO A 61 -7.18 -0.92 -8.91
CA PRO A 61 -6.67 -1.75 -9.99
C PRO A 61 -5.29 -1.21 -10.45
N GLY A 62 -4.34 -2.12 -10.65
CA GLY A 62 -3.00 -1.84 -11.15
C GLY A 62 -2.67 -2.57 -12.45
N TYR A 63 -1.39 -2.55 -12.82
CA TYR A 63 -0.86 -3.20 -14.01
C TYR A 63 -1.30 -4.67 -14.11
N GLY A 64 -1.65 -5.12 -15.31
CA GLY A 64 -2.03 -6.52 -15.57
C GLY A 64 -3.28 -7.00 -14.82
N GLY A 65 -4.16 -6.10 -14.37
CA GLY A 65 -5.36 -6.47 -13.60
C GLY A 65 -5.07 -6.82 -12.14
N THR A 66 -3.89 -6.47 -11.63
CA THR A 66 -3.54 -6.65 -10.22
C THR A 66 -4.41 -5.76 -9.34
N ARG A 67 -4.61 -6.18 -8.09
CA ARG A 67 -5.27 -5.37 -7.06
C ARG A 67 -4.23 -4.85 -6.08
N CYS A 68 -4.27 -3.56 -5.76
CA CYS A 68 -3.28 -2.89 -4.93
C CYS A 68 -3.95 -2.24 -3.74
N VAL A 69 -3.38 -2.41 -2.54
CA VAL A 69 -3.78 -1.69 -1.32
C VAL A 69 -2.53 -1.41 -0.47
N GLU A 70 -2.53 -0.30 0.25
CA GLU A 70 -1.50 0.03 1.26
C GLU A 70 -2.17 0.09 2.63
N SER A 71 -1.67 -0.67 3.60
CA SER A 71 -2.15 -0.63 4.98
C SER A 71 -1.99 0.77 5.58
N GLY A 72 -0.85 1.41 5.32
CA GLY A 72 -0.45 2.64 5.99
C GLY A 72 0.21 2.38 7.33
N GLY A 73 0.89 3.40 7.82
CA GLY A 73 1.65 3.37 9.07
C GLY A 73 1.06 4.24 10.18
N PRO A 74 1.61 4.14 11.40
CA PRO A 74 1.39 5.16 12.42
C PRO A 74 1.93 6.51 11.96
N GLU A 75 1.50 7.59 12.60
CA GLU A 75 2.06 8.92 12.32
C GLU A 75 3.59 8.91 12.45
N PRO A 76 4.30 9.65 11.57
CA PRO A 76 5.74 9.84 11.69
C PRO A 76 6.14 10.26 13.11
N GLY A 77 7.08 9.52 13.71
CA GLY A 77 7.54 9.77 15.08
C GLY A 77 6.88 8.90 16.17
N VAL A 78 5.74 8.26 15.90
CA VAL A 78 5.04 7.41 16.88
C VAL A 78 5.40 5.92 16.74
N GLY A 79 5.85 5.50 15.56
CA GLY A 79 6.25 4.11 15.27
C GLY A 79 7.63 3.69 15.81
N CYS A 80 8.00 2.42 15.59
CA CYS A 80 9.24 1.80 16.10
C CYS A 80 10.53 2.60 15.82
N ALA A 81 10.65 3.24 14.65
CA ALA A 81 11.82 4.06 14.32
C ALA A 81 11.80 5.44 15.01
N GLY A 82 10.61 5.98 15.31
CA GLY A 82 10.44 7.30 15.94
C GLY A 82 10.75 7.28 17.44
N ARG A 83 10.31 6.23 18.16
CA ARG A 83 10.64 6.08 19.59
C ARG A 83 12.14 6.02 19.86
N GLY A 84 12.93 5.41 18.97
CA GLY A 84 14.38 5.30 19.14
C GLY A 84 15.13 6.63 19.10
N ILE A 85 14.62 7.63 18.35
CA ILE A 85 15.27 8.95 18.22
C ILE A 85 14.76 9.93 19.29
N ILE A 86 13.49 9.85 19.68
CA ILE A 86 12.88 10.85 20.58
C ILE A 86 13.24 10.59 22.06
N THR A 87 13.65 9.37 22.42
CA THR A 87 14.01 9.03 23.81
C THR A 87 15.53 8.93 24.07
N SER A 88 16.38 9.46 23.17
CA SER A 88 17.83 9.54 23.36
C SER A 88 18.26 10.88 23.96
#